data_AF-A0A3M1JCF9-F1
#
_entry.id   AF-A0A3M1JCF9-F1
#
_cell.length_a   1.000
_cell.length_b   1.000
_cell.length_c   1.000
_cell.angle_alpha   90.00
_cell.angle_beta   90.00
_cell.angle_gamma   90.00
#
_symmetry.space_group_name_H-M   'P 1'
#
loop_
_entity.id
_entity.type
_entity.pdbx_description
1 polymer ?
#
loop_
_entity_poly.entity_id
_entity_poly.type
_entity_poly.pdbx_seq_one_letter_code
_entity_poly.pdbx_strand_id
1 'polypeptide(L)'
;VNTGTRRSHAPLVIALGPGFSAGSDCHAVIETQRGHWLGRVIESGPAQPNSGTPGAVNGHTNRVLRAPAAGHVQPRINIGDPVRAGQTIATVGNLPVVAPFDGVLRGLVHPNVLVTPGLKIGDLDPRGVVEHCFHISDKSLAVGGGVLEAVLAGKGLHPAR
;
A
#
# COMPACT_ATOMS: atom_id res chain seq x y z
N VAL A 1 10.87 7.75 1.63
CA VAL A 1 12.21 8.32 1.95
C VAL A 1 13.18 7.15 1.95
N ASN A 2 14.34 7.27 1.29
CA ASN A 2 15.39 6.25 1.40
C ASN A 2 15.93 6.26 2.85
N THR A 3 15.83 5.14 3.55
CA THR A 3 16.34 4.97 4.94
C THR A 3 17.74 4.33 4.98
N GLY A 4 18.44 4.26 3.83
CA GLY A 4 19.80 3.75 3.73
C GLY A 4 20.00 2.61 2.72
N THR A 5 19.02 2.33 1.87
CA THR A 5 19.13 1.34 0.78
C THR A 5 20.24 1.72 -0.18
N ARG A 6 21.11 0.75 -0.50
CA ARG A 6 22.22 0.87 -1.45
C ARG A 6 22.26 -0.33 -2.39
N ARG A 7 22.79 -0.12 -3.60
CA ARG A 7 23.00 -1.18 -4.61
C ARG A 7 23.85 -2.34 -4.11
N SER A 8 24.77 -2.08 -3.18
CA SER A 8 25.67 -3.08 -2.61
C SER A 8 25.02 -4.00 -1.59
N HIS A 9 23.77 -3.77 -1.17
CA HIS A 9 23.11 -4.62 -0.17
C HIS A 9 22.78 -6.02 -0.68
N ALA A 10 22.71 -6.23 -2.00
CA ALA A 10 22.48 -7.52 -2.62
C ALA A 10 22.93 -7.52 -4.09
N PRO A 11 23.14 -8.68 -4.73
CA PRO A 11 23.46 -8.77 -6.17
C PRO A 11 22.44 -8.07 -7.07
N LEU A 12 21.18 -8.02 -6.64
CA LEU A 12 20.12 -7.27 -7.27
C LEU A 12 19.30 -6.57 -6.19
N VAL A 13 19.08 -5.27 -6.36
CA VAL A 13 18.34 -4.41 -5.43
C VAL A 13 17.32 -3.67 -6.26
N ILE A 14 16.05 -4.00 -6.07
CA ILE A 14 14.93 -3.38 -6.78
C ILE A 14 14.14 -2.57 -5.75
N ALA A 15 14.01 -1.27 -5.98
CA ALA A 15 13.20 -0.40 -5.14
C ALA A 15 11.79 -0.25 -5.71
N LEU A 16 10.82 0.06 -4.85
CA LEU A 16 9.43 0.27 -5.25
C LEU A 16 9.03 1.71 -4.94
N GLY A 17 8.67 2.45 -5.99
CA GLY A 17 8.08 3.78 -5.86
C GLY A 17 9.06 4.88 -5.44
N PRO A 18 8.52 6.02 -4.96
CA PRO A 18 9.29 7.24 -4.74
C PRO A 18 10.33 7.13 -3.64
N GLY A 19 11.37 7.96 -3.76
CA GLY A 19 12.42 8.11 -2.76
C GLY A 19 13.63 7.23 -2.99
N PHE A 20 13.72 6.54 -4.14
CA PHE A 20 14.89 5.80 -4.59
C PHE A 20 15.19 6.19 -6.05
N SER A 21 16.46 6.11 -6.44
CA SER A 21 16.90 6.36 -7.81
C SER A 21 17.72 5.19 -8.34
N ALA A 22 17.28 4.63 -9.47
CA ALA A 22 18.00 3.58 -10.18
C ALA A 22 19.35 4.10 -10.69
N GLY A 23 20.39 3.28 -10.56
CA GLY A 23 21.78 3.65 -10.84
C GLY A 23 22.53 4.20 -9.63
N SER A 24 21.82 4.81 -8.66
CA SER A 24 22.39 5.32 -7.41
C SER A 24 22.08 4.43 -6.21
N ASP A 25 20.81 4.34 -5.81
CA ASP A 25 20.37 3.63 -4.60
C ASP A 25 20.10 2.15 -4.86
N CYS A 26 19.67 1.83 -6.07
CA CYS A 26 19.22 0.50 -6.48
C CYS A 26 19.54 0.23 -7.96
N HIS A 27 19.37 -1.01 -8.39
CA HIS A 27 19.57 -1.44 -9.78
C HIS A 27 18.40 -1.06 -10.67
N ALA A 28 17.19 -1.10 -10.11
CA ALA A 28 15.97 -0.66 -10.77
C ALA A 28 14.98 -0.07 -9.75
N VAL A 29 14.09 0.79 -10.22
CA VAL A 29 12.92 1.26 -9.48
C VAL A 29 11.65 0.83 -10.22
N ILE A 30 10.65 0.30 -9.53
CA ILE A 30 9.35 0.02 -10.12
C ILE A 30 8.42 1.21 -9.86
N GLU A 31 7.78 1.74 -10.89
CA GLU A 31 6.78 2.78 -10.74
C GLU A 31 5.54 2.26 -9.98
N THR A 32 5.14 2.98 -8.93
CA THR A 32 4.00 2.61 -8.08
C THR A 32 2.87 3.63 -8.09
N GLN A 33 3.05 4.79 -8.74
CA GLN A 33 1.99 5.75 -8.97
C GLN A 33 1.00 5.21 -9.98
N ARG A 34 -0.30 5.29 -9.65
CA ARG A 34 -1.36 4.93 -10.59
C ARG A 34 -1.31 5.87 -11.80
N GLY A 35 -1.38 5.32 -13.00
CA GLY A 35 -1.30 6.08 -14.24
C GLY A 35 -0.68 5.23 -15.34
N HIS A 36 -0.32 5.89 -16.45
CA HIS A 36 0.19 5.23 -17.65
C HIS A 36 1.46 4.39 -17.41
N TRP A 37 2.26 4.77 -16.42
CA TRP A 37 3.56 4.15 -16.15
C TRP A 37 3.55 3.10 -15.03
N LEU A 38 2.39 2.80 -14.44
CA LEU A 38 2.29 1.89 -13.29
C LEU A 38 2.92 0.52 -13.59
N GLY A 39 3.82 0.06 -12.71
CA GLY A 39 4.49 -1.23 -12.84
C GLY A 39 5.71 -1.22 -13.75
N ARG A 40 6.02 -0.11 -14.44
CA ARG A 40 7.16 -0.04 -15.34
C ARG A 40 8.49 -0.12 -14.59
N VAL A 41 9.45 -0.86 -15.16
CA VAL A 41 10.84 -0.90 -14.70
C VAL A 41 11.57 0.36 -15.14
N ILE A 42 12.12 1.10 -14.18
CA ILE A 42 12.96 2.27 -14.38
C ILE A 42 14.41 1.85 -14.12
N GLU A 43 15.23 1.84 -15.17
CA GLU A 43 16.63 1.42 -15.08
C GLU A 43 17.60 2.57 -14.76
N SER A 44 17.13 3.82 -14.89
CA SER A 44 17.92 5.01 -14.55
C SER A 44 16.99 6.11 -14.04
N GLY A 45 17.32 6.69 -12.88
CA GLY A 45 16.54 7.75 -12.26
C GLY A 45 15.44 7.27 -11.30
N PRO A 46 14.63 8.21 -10.77
CA PRO A 46 13.61 7.92 -9.77
C PRO A 46 12.24 7.60 -10.38
N ALA A 47 11.36 6.97 -9.58
CA ALA A 47 9.91 6.95 -9.85
C ALA A 47 9.28 8.32 -9.60
N GLN A 48 8.03 8.50 -10.03
CA GLN A 48 7.29 9.73 -9.77
C GLN A 48 7.16 10.03 -8.26
N PRO A 49 7.20 11.31 -7.84
CA PRO A 49 7.06 11.71 -6.45
C PRO A 49 5.76 11.22 -5.81
N ASN A 50 5.79 10.98 -4.49
CA ASN A 50 4.58 10.64 -3.75
C ASN A 50 3.58 11.80 -3.80
N SER A 51 2.38 11.56 -4.35
CA SER A 51 1.31 12.57 -4.42
C SER A 51 0.73 12.93 -3.03
N GLY A 52 0.97 12.10 -2.00
CA GLY A 52 0.41 12.27 -0.66
C GLY A 52 -1.10 11.98 -0.56
N THR A 53 -1.78 11.81 -1.70
CA THR A 53 -3.21 11.58 -1.81
C THR A 53 -3.50 10.19 -2.35
N PRO A 54 -4.33 9.38 -1.66
CA PRO A 54 -4.83 8.13 -2.24
C PRO A 54 -5.62 8.42 -3.52
N GLY A 55 -5.31 7.69 -4.60
CA GLY A 55 -6.11 7.75 -5.82
C GLY A 55 -7.58 7.41 -5.53
N ALA A 56 -8.51 8.16 -6.10
CA ALA A 56 -9.93 7.98 -5.88
C ALA A 56 -10.38 6.58 -6.29
N VAL A 57 -11.27 5.98 -5.49
CA VAL A 57 -11.98 4.74 -5.84
C VAL A 57 -13.45 5.05 -5.75
N ASN A 58 -14.18 4.88 -6.85
CA ASN A 58 -15.59 5.27 -6.96
C ASN A 58 -15.86 6.73 -6.50
N GLY A 59 -14.95 7.66 -6.77
CA GLY A 59 -15.06 9.06 -6.33
C GLY A 59 -14.62 9.35 -4.89
N HIS A 60 -14.31 8.33 -4.07
CA HIS A 60 -13.91 8.53 -2.68
C HIS A 60 -12.38 8.51 -2.51
N THR A 61 -11.86 9.52 -1.82
CA THR A 61 -10.46 9.62 -1.38
C THR A 61 -10.30 9.37 0.13
N ASN A 62 -11.33 9.65 0.93
CA ASN A 62 -11.35 9.45 2.39
C ASN A 62 -11.71 8.01 2.80
N ARG A 63 -11.04 7.03 2.21
CA ARG A 63 -11.31 5.60 2.48
C ARG A 63 -10.48 5.00 3.62
N VAL A 64 -9.49 5.75 4.08
CA VAL A 64 -8.54 5.30 5.09
C VAL A 64 -9.10 5.54 6.48
N LEU A 65 -9.23 4.47 7.27
CA LEU A 65 -9.61 4.56 8.68
C LEU A 65 -8.39 4.96 9.52
N ARG A 66 -8.59 5.87 10.46
CA ARG A 66 -7.54 6.37 11.35
C ARG A 66 -7.91 6.16 12.82
N ALA A 67 -6.91 5.86 13.65
CA ALA A 67 -7.11 5.67 15.07
C ALA A 67 -7.52 6.99 15.74
N PRO A 68 -8.62 7.03 16.51
CA PRO A 68 -9.05 8.23 17.23
C PRO A 68 -8.23 8.48 18.51
N ALA A 69 -7.59 7.43 19.05
CA ALA A 69 -6.80 7.48 20.27
C ALA A 69 -5.60 6.52 20.18
N ALA A 70 -4.72 6.56 21.19
CA ALA A 70 -3.72 5.53 21.40
C ALA A 70 -4.33 4.26 22.00
N GLY A 71 -3.83 3.09 21.63
CA GLY A 71 -4.27 1.81 22.22
C GLY A 71 -4.24 0.65 21.22
N HIS A 72 -4.96 -0.42 21.54
CA HIS A 72 -5.18 -1.53 20.62
C HIS A 72 -6.51 -1.34 19.88
N VAL A 73 -6.54 -1.74 18.61
CA VAL A 73 -7.77 -1.79 17.83
C VAL A 73 -8.54 -3.04 18.22
N GLN A 74 -9.79 -2.86 18.63
CA GLN A 74 -10.74 -3.92 18.96
C GLN A 74 -11.78 -4.02 17.84
N PRO A 75 -11.65 -4.97 16.90
CA PRO A 75 -12.59 -5.13 15.79
C PRO A 75 -13.99 -5.47 16.29
N ARG A 76 -15.01 -4.93 15.63
CA ARG A 76 -16.42 -5.31 15.83
C ARG A 76 -17.00 -6.07 14.64
N ILE A 77 -16.32 -5.98 13.50
CA ILE A 77 -16.64 -6.65 12.24
C ILE A 77 -15.33 -7.17 11.61
N ASN A 78 -15.45 -8.01 10.59
CA ASN A 78 -14.35 -8.65 9.89
C ASN A 78 -14.09 -8.01 8.52
N ILE A 79 -12.87 -8.21 8.00
CA ILE A 79 -12.56 -7.89 6.60
C ILE A 79 -13.51 -8.70 5.71
N GLY A 80 -14.15 -8.02 4.75
CA GLY A 80 -15.19 -8.59 3.89
C GLY A 80 -16.61 -8.28 4.34
N ASP A 81 -16.82 -7.78 5.56
CA ASP A 81 -18.15 -7.42 6.04
C ASP A 81 -18.64 -6.11 5.39
N PRO A 82 -19.90 -6.06 4.89
CA PRO A 82 -20.49 -4.83 4.39
C PRO A 82 -20.74 -3.85 5.54
N VAL A 83 -20.61 -2.56 5.25
CA VAL A 83 -20.82 -1.48 6.22
C VAL A 83 -21.74 -0.40 5.69
N ARG A 84 -22.48 0.22 6.59
CA ARG A 84 -23.22 1.46 6.34
C ARG A 84 -22.51 2.66 6.96
N ALA A 85 -22.67 3.83 6.35
CA ALA A 85 -22.18 5.09 6.90
C ALA A 85 -22.64 5.26 8.36
N GLY A 86 -21.72 5.63 9.24
CA GLY A 86 -21.95 5.76 10.68
C GLY A 86 -21.87 4.46 11.49
N GLN A 87 -21.81 3.28 10.84
CA GLN A 87 -21.65 2.01 11.54
C GLN A 87 -20.29 1.94 12.25
N THR A 88 -20.27 1.42 13.48
CA THR A 88 -19.03 1.18 14.23
C THR A 88 -18.32 -0.06 13.67
N ILE A 89 -17.08 0.13 13.22
CA ILE A 89 -16.21 -0.89 12.64
C ILE A 89 -15.32 -1.53 13.73
N ALA A 90 -14.78 -0.68 14.60
CA ALA A 90 -13.88 -1.07 15.68
C ALA A 90 -13.94 -0.04 16.82
N THR A 91 -13.30 -0.34 17.93
CA THR A 91 -13.01 0.63 19.01
C THR A 91 -11.51 0.72 19.25
N VAL A 92 -11.02 1.89 19.67
CA VAL A 92 -9.66 2.08 20.21
C VAL A 92 -9.79 2.71 21.58
N GLY A 93 -9.48 1.94 22.62
CA GLY A 93 -9.93 2.26 23.98
C GLY A 93 -11.46 2.35 24.03
N ASN A 94 -12.00 3.47 24.47
CA ASN A 94 -13.45 3.72 24.55
C ASN A 94 -14.00 4.50 23.34
N LEU A 95 -13.18 4.84 22.35
CA LEU A 95 -13.61 5.66 21.20
C LEU A 95 -13.94 4.79 19.98
N PRO A 96 -15.08 5.04 19.30
CA PRO A 96 -15.47 4.29 18.12
C PRO A 96 -14.68 4.72 16.88
N VAL A 97 -14.41 3.76 16.01
CA VAL A 97 -13.99 3.97 14.62
C VAL A 97 -15.21 3.70 13.75
N VAL A 98 -15.74 4.74 13.11
CA VAL A 98 -16.98 4.66 12.32
C VAL A 98 -16.71 4.65 10.82
N ALA A 99 -17.60 4.02 10.06
CA ALA A 99 -17.56 4.01 8.62
C ALA A 99 -17.94 5.40 8.05
N PRO A 100 -17.07 6.09 7.28
CA PRO A 100 -17.42 7.38 6.67
C PRO A 100 -18.43 7.30 5.52
N PHE A 101 -18.67 6.11 4.97
CA PHE A 101 -19.57 5.87 3.85
C PHE A 101 -19.98 4.39 3.79
N ASP A 102 -20.96 4.08 2.94
CA ASP A 102 -21.38 2.71 2.63
C ASP A 102 -20.33 1.96 1.79
N GLY A 103 -20.08 0.69 2.11
CA GLY A 103 -19.09 -0.11 1.37
C GLY A 103 -18.79 -1.44 2.04
N VAL A 104 -17.54 -1.88 1.96
CA VAL A 104 -17.03 -3.09 2.62
C VAL A 104 -15.74 -2.81 3.37
N LEU A 105 -15.55 -3.42 4.55
CA LEU A 105 -14.28 -3.35 5.26
C LEU A 105 -13.22 -4.15 4.50
N ARG A 106 -12.22 -3.46 3.94
CA ARG A 106 -11.19 -4.08 3.10
C ARG A 106 -9.92 -4.44 3.88
N GLY A 107 -9.62 -3.68 4.92
CA GLY A 107 -8.43 -3.91 5.73
C GLY A 107 -8.57 -3.30 7.11
N LEU A 108 -8.01 -3.98 8.10
CA LEU A 108 -7.90 -3.52 9.47
C LEU A 108 -6.56 -4.00 10.05
N VAL A 109 -5.91 -3.17 10.85
CA VAL A 109 -4.68 -3.50 11.53
C VAL A 109 -4.93 -4.64 12.52
N HIS A 110 -3.94 -5.51 12.69
CA HIS A 110 -4.05 -6.63 13.61
C HIS A 110 -4.29 -6.13 15.06
N PRO A 111 -5.18 -6.76 15.86
CA PRO A 111 -5.54 -6.29 17.20
C PRO A 111 -4.38 -6.13 18.17
N ASN A 112 -3.28 -6.88 17.98
CA ASN A 112 -2.09 -6.82 18.83
C ASN A 112 -1.16 -5.62 18.53
N VAL A 113 -1.46 -4.80 17.52
CA VAL A 113 -0.64 -3.63 17.19
C VAL A 113 -1.09 -2.44 18.05
N LEU A 114 -0.13 -1.86 18.78
CA LEU A 114 -0.33 -0.56 19.43
C LEU A 114 -0.37 0.55 18.38
N VAL A 115 -1.45 1.32 18.39
CA VAL A 115 -1.67 2.45 17.48
C VAL A 115 -1.59 3.76 18.25
N THR A 116 -1.25 4.84 17.53
CA THR A 116 -1.27 6.23 18.03
C THR A 116 -2.38 7.01 17.33
N PRO A 117 -2.86 8.13 17.90
CA PRO A 117 -3.88 8.96 17.25
C PRO A 117 -3.46 9.36 15.83
N GLY A 118 -4.42 9.30 14.89
CA GLY A 118 -4.20 9.62 13.48
C GLY A 118 -3.50 8.53 12.67
N LEU A 119 -2.96 7.48 13.29
CA LEU A 119 -2.33 6.36 12.59
C LEU A 119 -3.36 5.67 11.69
N LYS A 120 -2.95 5.31 10.46
CA LYS A 120 -3.78 4.50 9.57
C LYS A 120 -3.97 3.11 10.18
N ILE A 121 -5.22 2.72 10.38
CA ILE A 121 -5.59 1.43 10.97
C ILE A 121 -6.45 0.56 10.05
N GLY A 122 -6.93 1.08 8.92
CA GLY A 122 -7.76 0.31 8.02
C GLY A 122 -8.09 1.02 6.72
N ASP A 123 -8.90 0.38 5.89
CA ASP A 123 -9.35 0.87 4.58
C ASP A 123 -10.76 0.32 4.29
N LEU A 124 -11.66 1.18 3.82
CA LEU A 124 -12.96 0.80 3.29
C LEU A 124 -12.96 0.82 1.76
N ASP A 125 -13.71 -0.08 1.14
CA ASP A 125 -13.92 -0.07 -0.31
C ASP A 125 -15.35 0.40 -0.65
N PRO A 126 -15.52 1.59 -1.23
CA PRO A 126 -16.84 2.14 -1.55
C PRO A 126 -17.54 1.42 -2.72
N ARG A 127 -16.87 0.47 -3.38
CA ARG A 127 -17.49 -0.36 -4.41
C ARG A 127 -18.38 -1.45 -3.81
N GLY A 128 -18.18 -1.82 -2.54
CA GLY A 128 -18.98 -2.83 -1.85
C GLY A 128 -18.83 -4.26 -2.38
N VAL A 129 -17.81 -4.54 -3.20
CA VAL A 129 -17.56 -5.87 -3.78
C VAL A 129 -16.65 -6.66 -2.83
N VAL A 130 -17.22 -7.63 -2.13
CA VAL A 130 -16.55 -8.41 -1.06
C VAL A 130 -15.36 -9.18 -1.60
N GLU A 131 -15.48 -9.75 -2.80
CA GLU A 131 -14.47 -10.57 -3.46
C GLU A 131 -13.17 -9.79 -3.62
N HIS A 132 -13.23 -8.47 -3.86
CA HIS A 132 -12.04 -7.66 -4.00
C HIS A 132 -11.17 -7.61 -2.73
N CYS A 133 -11.71 -7.93 -1.55
CA CYS A 133 -10.93 -8.01 -0.31
C CYS A 133 -9.95 -9.20 -0.31
N PHE A 134 -10.24 -10.23 -1.10
CA PHE A 134 -9.50 -11.49 -1.13
C PHE A 134 -8.75 -11.74 -2.45
N HIS A 135 -8.76 -10.77 -3.37
CA HIS A 135 -8.00 -10.81 -4.61
C HIS A 135 -6.87 -9.78 -4.61
N ILE A 136 -5.79 -10.12 -5.32
CA ILE A 136 -4.68 -9.22 -5.57
C ILE A 136 -5.17 -8.08 -6.48
N SER A 137 -4.93 -6.84 -6.08
CA SER A 137 -5.37 -5.68 -6.88
C SER A 137 -4.63 -5.57 -8.20
N ASP A 138 -5.27 -4.94 -9.19
CA ASP A 138 -4.67 -4.50 -10.45
C ASP A 138 -3.28 -3.86 -10.26
N LYS A 139 -3.17 -2.95 -9.29
CA LYS A 139 -1.96 -2.23 -8.95
C LYS A 139 -0.89 -3.16 -8.39
N SER A 140 -1.29 -4.05 -7.48
CA SER A 140 -0.37 -5.01 -6.89
C SER A 140 0.16 -5.98 -7.94
N LEU A 141 -0.68 -6.43 -8.88
CA LEU A 141 -0.26 -7.26 -10.01
C LEU A 141 0.70 -6.52 -10.95
N ALA A 142 0.42 -5.25 -11.30
CA ALA A 142 1.29 -4.45 -12.14
C ALA A 142 2.67 -4.23 -11.51
N VAL A 143 2.71 -3.85 -10.22
CA VAL A 143 3.98 -3.66 -9.48
C VAL A 143 4.73 -4.98 -9.34
N GLY A 144 4.05 -6.07 -8.97
CA GLY A 144 4.66 -7.40 -8.87
C GLY A 144 5.20 -7.91 -10.20
N GLY A 145 4.47 -7.64 -11.31
CA GLY A 145 4.90 -7.94 -12.66
C GLY A 145 6.18 -7.19 -13.04
N GLY A 146 6.27 -5.89 -12.74
CA GLY A 146 7.49 -5.11 -12.94
C GLY A 146 8.69 -5.63 -12.14
N VAL A 147 8.46 -6.07 -10.90
CA VAL A 147 9.52 -6.73 -10.11
C VAL A 147 9.97 -8.03 -10.78
N LEU A 148 9.03 -8.88 -11.21
CA LEU A 148 9.35 -10.13 -11.89
C LEU A 148 10.12 -9.87 -13.20
N GLU A 149 9.69 -8.89 -14.00
CA GLU A 149 10.40 -8.44 -15.20
C GLU A 149 11.85 -8.04 -14.87
N ALA A 150 12.07 -7.20 -13.87
CA ALA A 150 13.40 -6.76 -13.47
C ALA A 150 14.29 -7.92 -12.98
N VAL A 151 13.72 -8.89 -12.27
CA VAL A 151 14.42 -10.11 -11.84
C VAL A 151 14.83 -10.96 -13.05
N LEU A 152 13.91 -11.21 -13.98
CA LEU A 152 14.17 -12.04 -15.17
C LEU A 152 15.09 -11.36 -16.18
N ALA A 153 15.00 -10.04 -16.34
CA ALA A 153 15.88 -9.25 -17.19
C ALA A 153 17.34 -9.23 -16.68
N GLY A 154 17.55 -9.55 -15.39
CA GLY A 154 18.81 -10.11 -14.92
C GLY A 154 20.06 -9.26 -15.16
N LYS A 155 20.01 -7.94 -15.02
CA LYS A 155 21.23 -7.12 -14.87
C LYS A 155 21.80 -7.32 -13.46
N GLY A 156 22.38 -8.50 -13.20
CA GLY A 156 22.99 -8.84 -11.90
C GLY A 156 23.14 -10.34 -11.58
N LEU A 157 22.66 -11.25 -12.43
CA LEU A 157 22.76 -12.70 -12.19
C LEU A 157 24.01 -13.36 -12.80
N HIS A 158 24.91 -12.58 -13.41
CA HIS A 158 26.20 -13.08 -13.84
C HIS A 158 27.31 -12.35 -13.09
N PRO A 159 28.13 -13.05 -12.26
CA PRO A 159 29.40 -12.48 -11.84
C PRO A 159 30.19 -12.18 -13.11
N ALA A 160 30.85 -11.01 -13.13
CA ALA A 160 31.76 -10.63 -14.21
C ALA A 160 32.67 -11.83 -14.54
N ARG A 161 32.62 -12.29 -15.79
CA ARG A 161 33.59 -13.24 -16.33
C ARG A 161 34.89 -12.53 -16.64
#